data_AF-A0A2V6G7T2-F1
#
_entry.id   AF-A0A2V6G7T2-F1
#
_cell.length_a   1.000
_cell.length_b   1.000
_cell.length_c   1.000
_cell.angle_alpha   90.00
_cell.angle_beta   90.00
_cell.angle_gamma   90.00
#
_symmetry.space_group_name_H-M   'P 1'
#
loop_
_entity.id
_entity.type
_entity.pdbx_description
1 polymer ?
#
loop_
_entity_poly.entity_id
_entity_poly.type
_entity_poly.pdbx_seq_one_letter_code
_entity_poly.pdbx_strand_id
1 'polypeptide(L)'
;MLAGNIPIWAAYAFDAYVIAFMVITGGIFWWSTARKKDRPPEEFKLLRSPGETQRRRVQKADENLLFYFFGGAFLPFVIVSLGLLLAIQLPKKLVLVGVAAAAALFIASTLCVIIVLLRFLNRRRNDLLGYLGERAVAEYLEHLRANGFRIFHDVPCEGRKINFNIDHVVVGPTGVAAIEVKTRRKKKGRPGFEEHVVTYDGQRLIWPWGEDRCGIDQVRAEADWLRDFIAKRTGLHIEPKPI
;
A
#
# COMPACT_ATOMS: atom_id res chain seq x y z
N MET A 1 24.47 -20.20 -41.03
CA MET A 1 25.49 -20.89 -40.20
C MET A 1 25.94 -19.93 -39.11
N LEU A 2 25.30 -19.95 -37.95
CA LEU A 2 25.73 -19.18 -36.78
C LEU A 2 25.53 -20.07 -35.55
N ALA A 3 26.47 -20.98 -35.35
CA ALA A 3 26.62 -21.72 -34.10
C ALA A 3 28.12 -21.82 -33.83
N GLY A 4 28.73 -20.67 -33.54
CA GLY A 4 30.03 -20.68 -32.86
C GLY A 4 29.79 -21.22 -31.47
N ASN A 5 30.39 -22.36 -31.15
CA ASN A 5 30.35 -22.95 -29.81
C ASN A 5 30.74 -21.87 -28.80
N ILE A 6 29.78 -21.47 -27.93
CA ILE A 6 30.09 -20.56 -26.84
C ILE A 6 31.15 -21.27 -26.00
N PRO A 7 32.34 -20.66 -25.81
CA PRO A 7 33.39 -21.30 -25.05
C PRO A 7 32.93 -21.53 -23.62
N ILE A 8 33.27 -22.69 -23.05
CA ILE A 8 32.92 -23.09 -21.68
C ILE A 8 33.35 -22.03 -20.64
N TRP A 9 34.48 -21.34 -20.87
CA TRP A 9 34.94 -20.24 -20.00
C TRP A 9 34.00 -19.03 -19.98
N ALA A 10 33.24 -18.79 -21.05
CA ALA A 10 32.27 -17.69 -21.11
C ALA A 10 31.04 -17.98 -20.24
N ALA A 11 30.62 -19.25 -20.15
CA ALA A 11 29.56 -19.67 -19.22
C ALA A 11 30.01 -19.51 -17.76
N TYR A 12 31.22 -19.97 -17.42
CA TYR A 12 31.78 -19.79 -16.08
C TYR A 12 31.97 -18.30 -15.70
N ALA A 13 32.38 -17.46 -16.65
CA ALA A 13 32.50 -16.02 -16.43
C ALA A 13 31.14 -15.35 -16.20
N PHE A 14 30.10 -15.77 -16.92
CA PHE A 14 28.73 -15.29 -16.73
C PHE A 14 28.18 -15.71 -15.36
N ASP A 15 28.33 -16.97 -14.98
CA ASP A 15 27.88 -17.48 -13.68
C ASP A 15 28.61 -16.77 -12.53
N ALA A 16 29.93 -16.58 -12.65
CA ALA A 16 30.73 -15.84 -11.67
C ALA A 16 30.28 -14.38 -11.55
N TYR A 17 29.96 -13.72 -12.67
CA TYR A 17 29.40 -12.37 -12.67
C TYR A 17 28.05 -12.32 -11.96
N VAL A 18 27.13 -13.24 -12.27
CA VAL A 18 25.79 -13.29 -11.67
C VAL A 18 25.90 -13.52 -10.16
N ILE A 19 26.77 -14.43 -9.72
CA ILE A 19 27.03 -14.69 -8.30
C ILE A 19 27.64 -13.45 -7.62
N ALA A 20 28.68 -12.84 -8.20
CA ALA A 20 29.31 -11.64 -7.64
C ALA A 20 28.31 -10.47 -7.55
N PHE A 21 27.50 -10.26 -8.58
CA PHE A 21 26.46 -9.25 -8.59
C PHE A 21 25.42 -9.51 -7.47
N MET A 22 25.01 -10.76 -7.26
CA MET A 22 24.10 -11.13 -6.18
C MET A 22 24.70 -10.89 -4.78
N VAL A 23 25.96 -11.26 -4.57
CA VAL A 23 26.65 -11.03 -3.29
C VAL A 23 26.80 -9.55 -3.00
N ILE A 24 27.19 -8.74 -4.00
CA ILE A 24 27.35 -7.29 -3.86
C ILE A 24 26.00 -6.63 -3.57
N THR A 25 24.98 -6.91 -4.39
CA THR A 25 23.64 -6.31 -4.23
C THR A 25 22.95 -6.77 -2.94
N GLY A 26 23.08 -8.04 -2.57
CA GLY A 26 22.61 -8.57 -1.30
C GLY A 26 23.33 -7.94 -0.10
N GLY A 27 24.65 -7.74 -0.19
CA GLY A 27 25.46 -7.04 0.80
C GLY A 27 25.04 -5.57 0.98
N ILE A 28 24.81 -4.85 -0.12
CA ILE A 28 24.30 -3.46 -0.09
C ILE A 28 22.89 -3.41 0.52
N PHE A 29 22.01 -4.34 0.15
CA PHE A 29 20.66 -4.41 0.72
C PHE A 29 20.70 -4.69 2.23
N TRP A 30 21.54 -5.64 2.66
CA TRP A 30 21.72 -5.94 4.09
C TRP A 30 22.31 -4.74 4.86
N TRP A 31 23.32 -4.09 4.30
CA TRP A 31 23.91 -2.88 4.88
C TRP A 31 22.91 -1.73 5.00
N SER A 32 22.12 -1.48 3.95
CA SER A 32 21.11 -0.41 3.97
C SER A 32 19.97 -0.69 4.96
N THR A 33 19.58 -1.96 5.12
CA THR A 33 18.57 -2.35 6.12
C THR A 33 19.13 -2.32 7.54
N ALA A 34 20.42 -2.60 7.75
CA ALA A 34 21.07 -2.49 9.05
C ALA A 34 21.14 -1.03 9.54
N ARG A 35 21.31 -0.05 8.63
CA ARG A 35 21.27 1.39 8.96
C ARG A 35 19.89 1.92 9.33
N LYS A 36 18.80 1.18 9.09
CA LYS A 36 17.45 1.59 9.56
C LYS A 36 17.31 1.58 11.09
N LYS A 37 18.37 1.25 11.84
CA LYS A 37 18.45 1.34 13.31
C LYS A 37 18.99 2.68 13.81
N ASP A 38 19.25 3.64 12.93
CA ASP A 38 19.68 4.97 13.34
C ASP A 38 18.61 5.63 14.23
N ARG A 39 19.05 6.24 15.33
CA ARG A 39 18.15 6.93 16.25
C ARG A 39 17.58 8.16 15.54
N PRO A 40 16.27 8.44 15.68
CA PRO A 40 15.70 9.66 15.12
C PRO A 40 16.42 10.89 15.70
N PRO A 41 16.55 11.99 14.94
CA PRO A 41 17.26 13.18 15.36
C PRO A 41 16.61 13.88 16.57
N GLU A 42 15.34 13.57 16.84
CA GLU A 42 14.56 14.14 17.94
C GLU A 42 13.96 13.01 18.79
N GLU A 43 14.00 13.18 20.12
CA GLU A 43 13.41 12.21 21.06
C GLU A 43 11.88 12.32 21.14
N PHE A 44 11.30 13.48 20.78
CA PHE A 44 9.86 13.68 20.86
C PHE A 44 9.12 13.17 19.62
N LYS A 45 7.90 12.69 19.84
CA LYS A 45 7.05 12.17 18.77
C LYS A 45 6.50 13.34 17.95
N LEU A 46 6.96 13.45 16.70
CA LEU A 46 6.41 14.40 15.73
C LEU A 46 4.90 14.19 15.54
N LEU A 47 4.18 15.30 15.31
CA LEU A 47 2.77 15.27 14.94
C LEU A 47 2.60 14.56 13.59
N ARG A 48 1.50 13.82 13.45
CA ARG A 48 1.19 13.11 12.22
C ARG A 48 0.66 14.08 11.18
N SER A 49 1.16 13.95 9.95
CA SER A 49 0.61 14.69 8.82
C SER A 49 -0.74 14.09 8.38
N PRO A 50 -1.52 14.80 7.56
CA PRO A 50 -2.65 14.20 6.85
C PRO A 50 -2.23 12.93 6.09
N GLY A 51 -2.99 11.85 6.24
CA GLY A 51 -2.68 10.57 5.60
C GLY A 51 -1.35 9.94 5.97
N GLU A 52 -0.76 10.26 7.13
CA GLU A 52 0.54 9.72 7.54
C GLU A 52 0.56 8.17 7.51
N THR A 53 -0.51 7.50 7.94
CA THR A 53 -0.63 6.04 7.85
C THR A 53 -0.59 5.54 6.41
N GLN A 54 -1.37 6.15 5.51
CA GLN A 54 -1.38 5.80 4.09
C GLN A 54 -0.02 6.09 3.44
N ARG A 55 0.60 7.24 3.76
CA ARG A 55 1.93 7.62 3.27
C ARG A 55 2.97 6.58 3.63
N ARG A 56 2.97 6.11 4.89
CA ARG A 56 3.86 5.03 5.35
C ARG A 56 3.61 3.72 4.61
N ARG A 57 2.35 3.37 4.32
CA ARG A 57 2.03 2.19 3.50
C ARG A 57 2.57 2.31 2.07
N VAL A 58 2.41 3.47 1.43
CA VAL A 58 2.95 3.75 0.10
C VAL A 58 4.47 3.70 0.11
N GLN A 59 5.12 4.35 1.06
CA GLN A 59 6.58 4.32 1.20
C GLN A 59 7.10 2.89 1.41
N LYS A 60 6.46 2.11 2.28
CA LYS A 60 6.83 0.70 2.49
C LYS A 60 6.61 -0.14 1.23
N ALA A 61 5.57 0.16 0.45
CA ALA A 61 5.38 -0.48 -0.85
C ALA A 61 6.50 -0.07 -1.82
N ASP A 62 6.91 1.21 -1.86
CA ASP A 62 8.02 1.66 -2.70
C ASP A 62 9.35 0.99 -2.33
N GLU A 63 9.64 0.87 -1.04
CA GLU A 63 10.83 0.16 -0.53
C GLU A 63 10.82 -1.33 -0.93
N ASN A 64 9.66 -1.97 -0.92
CA ASN A 64 9.52 -3.39 -1.27
C ASN A 64 9.41 -3.63 -2.78
N LEU A 65 9.22 -2.59 -3.59
CA LEU A 65 8.96 -2.73 -5.02
C LEU A 65 10.09 -3.48 -5.73
N LEU A 66 11.34 -3.09 -5.45
CA LEU A 66 12.52 -3.76 -6.00
C LEU A 66 12.59 -5.23 -5.59
N PHE A 67 12.27 -5.55 -4.34
CA PHE A 67 12.23 -6.93 -3.85
C PHE A 67 11.20 -7.77 -4.61
N TYR A 68 10.00 -7.25 -4.85
CA TYR A 68 8.98 -7.94 -5.65
C TYR A 68 9.38 -8.10 -7.13
N PHE A 69 10.05 -7.10 -7.73
CA PHE A 69 10.53 -7.20 -9.11
C PHE A 69 11.66 -8.22 -9.26
N PHE A 70 12.73 -8.09 -8.46
CA PHE A 70 13.90 -8.96 -8.56
C PHE A 70 13.60 -10.38 -8.06
N GLY A 71 12.96 -10.52 -6.89
CA GLY A 71 12.55 -11.82 -6.37
C GLY A 71 11.51 -12.50 -7.26
N GLY A 72 10.58 -11.72 -7.81
CA GLY A 72 9.58 -12.20 -8.76
C GLY A 72 10.17 -12.69 -10.08
N ALA A 73 11.18 -12.01 -10.62
CA ALA A 73 11.88 -12.46 -11.83
C ALA A 73 12.77 -13.68 -11.56
N PHE A 74 13.39 -13.73 -10.38
CA PHE A 74 14.33 -14.79 -10.02
C PHE A 74 13.65 -16.15 -9.79
N LEU A 75 12.47 -16.17 -9.16
CA LEU A 75 11.81 -17.43 -8.81
C LEU A 75 11.46 -18.31 -10.04
N PRO A 76 10.79 -17.80 -11.11
CA PRO A 76 10.57 -18.58 -12.32
C PRO A 76 11.88 -19.00 -13.00
N PHE A 77 12.89 -18.12 -12.99
CA PHE A 77 14.21 -18.43 -13.54
C PHE A 77 14.88 -19.63 -12.84
N VAL A 78 14.84 -19.68 -11.51
CA VAL A 78 15.36 -20.82 -10.74
C VAL A 78 14.57 -22.09 -11.04
N ILE A 79 13.23 -21.99 -11.11
CA ILE A 79 12.35 -23.13 -11.41
C ILE A 79 12.68 -23.73 -12.78
N VAL A 80 12.80 -22.91 -13.82
CA VAL A 80 13.12 -23.41 -15.16
C VAL A 80 14.54 -23.96 -15.24
N SER A 81 15.51 -23.29 -14.61
CA SER A 81 16.91 -23.72 -14.62
C SER A 81 17.08 -25.08 -13.92
N LEU A 82 16.49 -25.24 -12.72
CA LEU A 82 16.50 -26.51 -12.01
C LEU A 82 15.72 -27.60 -12.75
N GLY A 83 14.55 -27.25 -13.31
CA GLY A 83 13.75 -28.18 -14.10
C GLY A 83 14.49 -28.71 -15.33
N LEU A 84 15.22 -27.86 -16.05
CA LEU A 84 16.04 -28.26 -17.19
C LEU A 84 17.25 -29.09 -16.76
N LEU A 85 17.93 -28.71 -15.67
CA LEU A 85 19.04 -29.49 -15.09
C LEU A 85 18.63 -30.90 -14.68
N LEU A 86 17.42 -31.07 -14.15
CA LEU A 86 16.86 -32.39 -13.84
C LEU A 86 16.45 -33.14 -15.12
N ALA A 87 15.88 -32.44 -16.10
CA ALA A 87 15.42 -33.05 -17.36
C ALA A 87 16.56 -33.69 -18.17
N ILE A 88 17.77 -33.12 -18.15
CA ILE A 88 18.93 -33.68 -18.87
C ILE A 88 19.49 -34.97 -18.24
N GLN A 89 19.18 -35.23 -16.97
CA GLN A 89 19.57 -36.47 -16.29
C GLN A 89 18.60 -37.62 -16.58
N LEU A 90 17.47 -37.36 -17.25
CA LEU A 90 16.49 -38.37 -17.61
C LEU A 90 16.94 -39.21 -18.81
N PRO A 91 16.44 -40.46 -18.93
CA PRO A 91 16.63 -41.26 -20.14
C PRO A 91 16.13 -40.53 -21.39
N LYS A 92 16.79 -40.70 -22.55
CA LYS A 92 16.47 -40.00 -23.81
C LYS A 92 14.98 -39.99 -24.17
N LYS A 93 14.24 -41.06 -23.85
CA LYS A 93 12.80 -41.19 -24.11
C LYS A 93 11.92 -40.25 -23.26
N LEU A 94 12.42 -39.79 -22.10
CA LEU A 94 11.69 -38.98 -21.12
C LEU A 94 12.18 -37.52 -21.06
N VAL A 95 13.31 -37.19 -21.68
CA VAL A 95 13.87 -35.82 -21.67
C VAL A 95 12.84 -34.79 -22.16
N LEU A 96 12.11 -35.08 -23.25
CA LEU A 96 11.08 -34.18 -23.78
C LEU A 96 9.95 -33.94 -22.78
N VAL A 97 9.55 -34.97 -22.01
CA VAL A 97 8.54 -34.83 -20.95
C VAL A 97 9.08 -33.97 -19.81
N GLY A 98 10.33 -34.17 -19.41
CA GLY A 98 10.98 -33.34 -18.38
C GLY A 98 11.10 -31.88 -18.80
N VAL A 99 11.50 -31.60 -20.04
CA VAL A 99 11.56 -30.24 -20.59
C VAL A 99 10.17 -29.60 -20.65
N ALA A 100 9.15 -30.34 -21.09
CA ALA A 100 7.77 -29.86 -21.12
C ALA A 100 7.25 -29.54 -19.70
N ALA A 101 7.56 -30.37 -18.71
CA ALA A 101 7.21 -30.13 -17.32
C ALA A 101 7.90 -28.88 -16.75
N ALA A 102 9.20 -28.71 -17.02
CA ALA A 102 9.95 -27.51 -16.62
C ALA A 102 9.38 -26.24 -17.25
N ALA A 103 9.02 -26.29 -18.54
CA ALA A 103 8.37 -25.18 -19.24
C ALA A 103 6.98 -24.85 -18.65
N ALA A 104 6.18 -25.87 -18.33
CA ALA A 104 4.87 -25.67 -17.70
C ALA A 104 4.99 -25.02 -16.31
N LEU A 105 5.95 -25.48 -15.49
CA LEU A 105 6.23 -24.89 -14.17
C LEU A 105 6.76 -23.45 -14.28
N PHE A 106 7.58 -23.16 -15.28
CA PHE A 106 8.04 -21.81 -15.57
C PHE A 106 6.86 -20.87 -15.90
N ILE A 107 5.96 -21.30 -16.79
CA ILE A 107 4.78 -20.51 -17.15
C ILE A 107 3.89 -20.29 -15.92
N ALA A 108 3.59 -21.35 -15.16
CA ALA A 108 2.74 -21.27 -13.98
C ALA A 108 3.32 -20.33 -12.90
N SER A 109 4.62 -20.45 -12.61
CA SER A 109 5.30 -19.58 -11.65
C SER A 109 5.37 -18.12 -12.11
N THR A 110 5.63 -17.88 -13.40
CA THR A 110 5.61 -16.54 -13.99
C THR A 110 4.23 -15.89 -13.87
N LEU A 111 3.16 -16.63 -14.21
CA LEU A 111 1.79 -16.13 -14.07
C LEU A 111 1.44 -15.82 -12.61
N CYS A 112 1.85 -16.68 -11.67
CA CYS A 112 1.64 -16.46 -10.24
C CYS A 112 2.31 -15.15 -9.79
N VAL A 113 3.58 -14.93 -10.16
CA VAL A 113 4.33 -13.70 -9.84
C VAL A 113 3.63 -12.47 -10.44
N ILE A 114 3.20 -12.53 -11.70
CA ILE A 114 2.50 -11.43 -12.35
C ILE A 114 1.22 -11.07 -11.57
N ILE A 115 0.41 -12.06 -11.18
CA ILE A 115 -0.82 -11.81 -10.41
C ILE A 115 -0.51 -11.16 -9.06
N VAL A 116 0.50 -11.65 -8.34
CA VAL A 116 0.94 -11.09 -7.05
C VAL A 116 1.41 -9.65 -7.23
N LEU A 117 2.23 -9.37 -8.25
CA LEU A 117 2.75 -8.04 -8.54
C LEU A 117 1.62 -7.07 -8.91
N LEU A 118 0.66 -7.49 -9.75
CA LEU A 118 -0.49 -6.67 -10.11
C LEU A 118 -1.36 -6.32 -8.89
N ARG A 119 -1.61 -7.30 -8.00
CA ARG A 119 -2.33 -7.06 -6.74
C ARG A 119 -1.60 -6.09 -5.84
N PHE A 120 -0.28 -6.24 -5.72
CA PHE A 120 0.58 -5.35 -4.95
C PHE A 120 0.56 -3.91 -5.49
N LEU A 121 0.74 -3.74 -6.81
CA LEU A 121 0.69 -2.43 -7.46
C LEU A 121 -0.69 -1.77 -7.33
N ASN A 122 -1.76 -2.55 -7.44
CA ASN A 122 -3.12 -2.03 -7.24
C ASN A 122 -3.36 -1.59 -5.79
N ARG A 123 -2.87 -2.34 -4.81
CA ARG A 123 -2.92 -1.95 -3.38
C ARG A 123 -2.18 -0.64 -3.15
N ARG A 124 -0.93 -0.53 -3.61
CA ARG A 124 -0.14 0.71 -3.53
C ARG A 124 -0.90 1.89 -4.16
N ARG A 125 -1.48 1.69 -5.34
CA ARG A 125 -2.25 2.73 -6.05
C ARG A 125 -3.51 3.16 -5.27
N ASN A 126 -4.13 2.26 -4.52
CA ASN A 126 -5.27 2.59 -3.66
C ASN A 126 -4.83 3.32 -2.39
N ASP A 127 -3.74 2.89 -1.75
CA ASP A 127 -3.17 3.58 -0.59
C ASP A 127 -2.75 5.02 -0.95
N LEU A 128 -2.12 5.21 -2.13
CA LEU A 128 -1.77 6.53 -2.66
C LEU A 128 -3.00 7.40 -2.93
N LEU A 129 -4.08 6.82 -3.47
CA LEU A 129 -5.32 7.55 -3.71
C LEU A 129 -5.94 8.04 -2.39
N GLY A 130 -5.98 7.18 -1.36
CA GLY A 130 -6.47 7.57 -0.03
C GLY A 130 -5.63 8.68 0.59
N TYR A 131 -4.30 8.53 0.56
CA TYR A 131 -3.37 9.57 1.01
C TYR A 131 -3.62 10.93 0.35
N LEU A 132 -3.78 10.96 -0.97
CA LEU A 132 -4.02 12.21 -1.70
C LEU A 132 -5.37 12.83 -1.35
N GLY A 133 -6.40 12.03 -1.10
CA GLY A 133 -7.71 12.54 -0.68
C GLY A 133 -7.69 13.13 0.73
N GLU A 134 -7.10 12.43 1.71
CA GLU A 134 -6.92 12.96 3.07
C GLU A 134 -6.09 14.25 3.05
N ARG A 135 -5.05 14.31 2.22
CA ARG A 135 -4.29 15.56 2.04
C ARG A 135 -5.14 16.67 1.45
N ALA A 136 -5.91 16.41 0.40
CA ALA A 136 -6.76 17.42 -0.22
C ALA A 136 -7.77 17.99 0.79
N VAL A 137 -8.40 17.14 1.61
CA VAL A 137 -9.31 17.58 2.68
C VAL A 137 -8.58 18.44 3.70
N ALA A 138 -7.37 18.04 4.12
CA ALA A 138 -6.57 18.84 5.05
C ALA A 138 -6.22 20.24 4.52
N GLU A 139 -5.91 20.39 3.21
CA GLU A 139 -5.67 21.70 2.60
C GLU A 139 -6.92 22.60 2.69
N TYR A 140 -8.12 22.03 2.52
CA TYR A 140 -9.37 22.79 2.72
C TYR A 140 -9.56 23.16 4.19
N LEU A 141 -9.28 22.25 5.12
CA LEU A 141 -9.44 22.49 6.55
C LEU A 141 -8.45 23.56 7.06
N GLU A 142 -7.27 23.71 6.48
CA GLU A 142 -6.23 24.64 6.97
C GLU A 142 -6.73 26.07 7.16
N HIS A 143 -7.63 26.55 6.26
CA HIS A 143 -8.25 27.87 6.36
C HIS A 143 -9.02 28.08 7.67
N LEU A 144 -9.52 27.02 8.31
CA LEU A 144 -10.23 27.10 9.58
C LEU A 144 -9.29 27.48 10.73
N ARG A 145 -7.98 27.27 10.63
CA ARG A 145 -7.04 27.64 11.69
C ARG A 145 -7.05 29.15 11.97
N ALA A 146 -7.18 29.96 10.92
CA ALA A 146 -7.33 31.41 11.03
C ALA A 146 -8.60 31.82 11.82
N ASN A 147 -9.60 30.94 11.87
CA ASN A 147 -10.87 31.14 12.59
C ASN A 147 -10.88 30.50 13.98
N GLY A 148 -9.70 30.19 14.55
CA GLY A 148 -9.57 29.64 15.90
C GLY A 148 -9.79 28.13 16.01
N PHE A 149 -9.82 27.41 14.89
CA PHE A 149 -9.91 25.94 14.91
C PHE A 149 -8.53 25.30 15.07
N ARG A 150 -8.47 24.21 15.83
CA ARG A 150 -7.33 23.30 15.91
C ARG A 150 -7.66 22.04 15.13
N ILE A 151 -6.71 21.59 14.31
CA ILE A 151 -6.91 20.45 13.41
C ILE A 151 -5.83 19.43 13.70
N PHE A 152 -6.26 18.20 13.97
CA PHE A 152 -5.42 17.04 14.18
C PHE A 152 -5.66 16.05 13.06
N HIS A 153 -4.60 15.48 12.51
CA HIS A 153 -4.70 14.56 11.37
C HIS A 153 -4.21 13.16 11.74
N ASP A 154 -4.80 12.15 11.11
CA ASP A 154 -4.47 10.73 11.24
C ASP A 154 -4.35 10.33 12.73
N VAL A 155 -5.36 10.71 13.51
CA VAL A 155 -5.38 10.65 14.98
C VAL A 155 -5.43 9.19 15.41
N PRO A 156 -4.40 8.65 16.08
CA PRO A 156 -4.38 7.25 16.49
C PRO A 156 -5.33 6.99 17.65
N CYS A 157 -6.14 5.94 17.52
CA CYS A 157 -7.19 5.56 18.46
C CYS A 157 -6.99 4.11 18.95
N GLU A 158 -7.09 3.94 20.26
CA GLU A 158 -7.12 2.62 20.90
C GLU A 158 -8.53 2.06 20.82
N GLY A 159 -8.78 1.20 19.83
CA GLY A 159 -10.04 0.51 19.68
C GLY A 159 -10.13 -0.72 20.58
N ARG A 160 -11.35 -1.24 20.80
CA ARG A 160 -11.57 -2.39 21.70
C ARG A 160 -10.94 -3.69 21.20
N LYS A 161 -10.85 -3.88 19.89
CA LYS A 161 -10.30 -5.10 19.25
C LYS A 161 -9.05 -4.81 18.42
N ILE A 162 -9.10 -3.72 17.66
CA ILE A 162 -8.02 -3.27 16.79
C ILE A 162 -7.86 -1.77 16.98
N ASN A 163 -6.62 -1.29 16.93
CA ASN A 163 -6.36 0.13 16.83
C ASN A 163 -6.79 0.63 15.45
N PHE A 164 -7.30 1.85 15.41
CA PHE A 164 -7.73 2.55 14.21
C PHE A 164 -7.25 3.99 14.27
N ASN A 165 -7.49 4.78 13.23
CA ASN A 165 -7.28 6.21 13.28
C ASN A 165 -8.52 6.93 12.79
N ILE A 166 -8.71 8.17 13.25
CA ILE A 166 -9.65 9.12 12.66
C ILE A 166 -8.86 10.01 11.70
N ASP A 167 -9.31 10.12 10.45
CA ASP A 167 -8.56 10.83 9.41
C ASP A 167 -8.32 12.29 9.80
N HIS A 168 -9.35 13.02 10.23
CA HIS A 168 -9.19 14.34 10.84
C HIS A 168 -10.10 14.57 12.05
N VAL A 169 -9.56 15.23 13.07
CA VAL A 169 -10.33 15.79 14.20
C VAL A 169 -10.18 17.30 14.20
N VAL A 170 -11.30 18.00 14.15
CA VAL A 170 -11.36 19.46 14.15
C VAL A 170 -12.03 19.93 15.44
N VAL A 171 -11.36 20.80 16.18
CA VAL A 171 -11.83 21.35 17.45
C VAL A 171 -11.88 22.87 17.33
N GLY A 172 -13.00 23.50 17.62
CA GLY A 172 -13.12 24.95 17.57
C GLY A 172 -14.31 25.50 18.35
N PRO A 173 -14.61 26.79 18.18
CA PRO A 173 -15.67 27.47 18.95
C PRO A 173 -17.06 26.84 18.81
N THR A 174 -17.32 26.18 17.68
CA THR A 174 -18.62 25.56 17.37
C THR A 174 -18.72 24.08 17.76
N GLY A 175 -17.68 23.53 18.42
CA GLY A 175 -17.63 22.16 18.90
C GLY A 175 -16.50 21.34 18.28
N VAL A 176 -16.73 20.02 18.20
CA VAL A 176 -15.76 19.03 17.72
C VAL A 176 -16.36 18.30 16.52
N ALA A 177 -15.54 17.97 15.52
CA ALA A 177 -15.90 17.11 14.41
C ALA A 177 -14.88 15.98 14.22
N ALA A 178 -15.38 14.77 13.97
CA ALA A 178 -14.62 13.63 13.48
C ALA A 178 -14.92 13.49 11.99
N ILE A 179 -13.89 13.58 11.16
CA ILE A 179 -14.02 13.60 9.70
C ILE A 179 -13.35 12.36 9.15
N GLU A 180 -14.09 11.60 8.35
CA GLU A 180 -13.62 10.41 7.63
C GLU A 180 -13.54 10.70 6.13
N VAL A 181 -12.44 10.32 5.48
CA VAL A 181 -12.20 10.65 4.07
C VAL A 181 -12.29 9.40 3.20
N LYS A 182 -13.34 9.32 2.38
CA LYS A 182 -13.49 8.27 1.36
C LYS A 182 -13.22 8.80 -0.04
N THR A 183 -12.01 8.57 -0.53
CA THR A 183 -11.64 8.92 -1.91
C THR A 183 -12.05 7.84 -2.90
N ARG A 184 -12.52 8.26 -4.08
CA ARG A 184 -12.88 7.37 -5.20
C ARG A 184 -12.29 7.88 -6.50
N ARG A 185 -11.96 6.96 -7.41
CA ARG A 185 -11.64 7.31 -8.80
C ARG A 185 -12.92 7.69 -9.51
N LYS A 186 -12.89 8.78 -10.26
CA LYS A 186 -14.03 9.21 -11.08
C LYS A 186 -14.44 8.09 -12.03
N LYS A 187 -15.75 7.88 -12.14
CA LYS A 187 -16.39 7.05 -13.16
C LYS A 187 -17.34 7.94 -13.94
N LYS A 188 -17.74 7.48 -15.13
CA LYS A 188 -18.73 8.18 -15.95
C LYS A 188 -20.02 8.38 -15.14
N GLY A 189 -20.48 9.63 -15.04
CA GLY A 189 -21.72 9.96 -14.35
C GLY A 189 -22.97 9.46 -15.09
N ARG A 190 -24.04 9.21 -14.34
CA ARG A 190 -25.39 9.03 -14.88
C ARG A 190 -25.92 10.38 -15.42
N PRO A 191 -26.80 10.39 -16.44
CA PRO A 191 -27.43 11.63 -16.90
C PRO A 191 -28.10 12.39 -15.75
N GLY A 192 -27.86 13.71 -15.69
CA GLY A 192 -28.41 14.58 -14.64
C GLY A 192 -27.60 14.65 -13.33
N PHE A 193 -26.47 13.94 -13.23
CA PHE A 193 -25.57 14.04 -12.06
C PHE A 193 -24.26 14.73 -12.43
N GLU A 194 -23.85 15.70 -11.62
CA GLU A 194 -22.53 16.32 -11.73
C GLU A 194 -21.45 15.34 -11.24
N GLU A 195 -20.45 15.03 -12.07
CA GLU A 195 -19.45 13.97 -11.79
C GLU A 195 -18.58 14.18 -10.54
N HIS A 196 -18.67 15.35 -9.90
CA HIS A 196 -17.87 15.73 -8.73
C HIS A 196 -18.71 15.97 -7.47
N VAL A 197 -20.03 15.89 -7.55
CA VAL A 197 -20.94 16.11 -6.42
C VAL A 197 -21.35 14.77 -5.82
N VAL A 198 -21.24 14.67 -4.49
CA VAL A 198 -21.73 13.53 -3.71
C VAL A 198 -22.69 14.07 -2.68
N THR A 199 -23.89 13.50 -2.64
CA THR A 199 -24.95 13.95 -1.72
C THR A 199 -25.19 12.90 -0.66
N TYR A 200 -25.41 13.32 0.59
CA TYR A 200 -25.84 12.45 1.68
C TYR A 200 -27.32 12.68 1.96
N ASP A 201 -28.14 11.63 1.84
CA ASP A 201 -29.60 11.70 2.04
C ASP A 201 -30.05 11.38 3.48
N GLY A 202 -29.10 11.26 4.41
CA GLY A 202 -29.35 10.83 5.79
C GLY A 202 -29.19 9.32 6.02
N GLN A 203 -29.11 8.52 4.95
CA GLN A 203 -28.94 7.07 5.04
C GLN A 203 -27.77 6.54 4.21
N ARG A 204 -27.49 7.14 3.04
CA ARG A 204 -26.49 6.69 2.07
C ARG A 204 -25.82 7.85 1.34
N LEU A 205 -24.66 7.55 0.77
CA LEU A 205 -23.95 8.44 -0.14
C LEU A 205 -24.44 8.19 -1.57
N ILE A 206 -24.88 9.26 -2.22
CA ILE A 206 -25.34 9.27 -3.61
C ILE A 206 -24.19 9.80 -4.46
N TRP A 207 -23.46 8.90 -5.11
CA TRP A 207 -22.43 9.24 -6.07
C TRP A 207 -23.04 9.42 -7.47
N PRO A 208 -22.34 10.12 -8.38
CA PRO A 208 -22.79 10.29 -9.77
C PRO A 208 -22.96 8.95 -10.52
N TRP A 209 -22.25 7.92 -10.09
CA TRP A 209 -22.21 6.59 -10.70
C TRP A 209 -22.86 5.47 -9.86
N GLY A 210 -23.51 5.79 -8.74
CA GLY A 210 -24.20 4.78 -7.91
C GLY A 210 -24.33 5.20 -6.44
N GLU A 211 -24.99 4.38 -5.64
CA GLU A 211 -25.16 4.65 -4.20
C GLU A 211 -24.42 3.63 -3.34
N ASP A 212 -23.87 4.05 -2.20
CA ASP A 212 -23.33 3.16 -1.18
C ASP A 212 -23.50 3.73 0.24
N ARG A 213 -23.23 2.90 1.25
CA ARG A 213 -23.20 3.31 2.66
C ARG A 213 -21.78 3.31 3.22
N CYS A 214 -20.78 3.38 2.34
CA CYS A 214 -19.39 3.16 2.72
C CYS A 214 -18.90 4.28 3.62
N GLY A 215 -18.42 3.93 4.83
CA GLY A 215 -17.85 4.88 5.78
C GLY A 215 -18.84 5.50 6.76
N ILE A 216 -20.16 5.43 6.51
CA ILE A 216 -21.16 6.07 7.41
C ILE A 216 -21.15 5.44 8.81
N ASP A 217 -21.21 4.11 8.91
CA ASP A 217 -21.18 3.44 10.22
C ASP A 217 -19.80 3.57 10.89
N GLN A 218 -18.74 3.70 10.09
CA GLN A 218 -17.37 3.91 10.58
C GLN A 218 -17.25 5.30 11.24
N VAL A 219 -17.60 6.37 10.53
CA VAL A 219 -17.47 7.74 11.06
C VAL A 219 -18.35 7.98 12.30
N ARG A 220 -19.51 7.32 12.37
CA ARG A 220 -20.36 7.33 13.58
C ARG A 220 -19.66 6.66 14.77
N ALA A 221 -19.11 5.47 14.56
CA ALA A 221 -18.36 4.77 15.61
C ALA A 221 -17.10 5.53 16.04
N GLU A 222 -16.45 6.23 15.12
CA GLU A 222 -15.30 7.10 15.40
C GLU A 222 -15.70 8.34 16.22
N ALA A 223 -16.82 8.98 15.87
CA ALA A 223 -17.36 10.09 16.65
C ALA A 223 -17.78 9.65 18.07
N ASP A 224 -18.41 8.47 18.20
CA ASP A 224 -18.74 7.87 19.50
C ASP A 224 -17.49 7.61 20.34
N TRP A 225 -16.45 7.02 19.73
CA TRP A 225 -15.18 6.81 20.41
C TRP A 225 -14.55 8.13 20.84
N LEU A 226 -14.60 9.16 19.99
CA LEU A 226 -14.03 10.48 20.27
C LEU A 226 -14.78 11.18 21.42
N ARG A 227 -16.12 11.06 21.46
CA ARG A 227 -16.94 11.53 22.60
C ARG A 227 -16.44 10.91 23.90
N ASP A 228 -16.38 9.59 23.92
CA ASP A 228 -16.00 8.83 25.12
C ASP A 228 -14.55 9.14 25.53
N PHE A 229 -13.65 9.30 24.56
CA PHE A 229 -12.26 9.69 24.78
C PHE A 229 -12.16 11.09 25.43
N ILE A 230 -12.87 12.08 24.89
CA ILE A 230 -12.88 13.45 25.42
C ILE A 230 -13.45 13.46 26.83
N ALA A 231 -14.60 12.82 27.05
CA ALA A 231 -15.23 12.74 28.36
C ALA A 231 -14.30 12.08 29.40
N LYS A 232 -13.66 10.97 29.04
CA LYS A 232 -12.71 10.27 29.93
C LYS A 232 -11.48 11.09 30.26
N ARG A 233 -10.97 11.89 29.31
CA ARG A 233 -9.71 12.65 29.48
C ARG A 233 -9.90 14.03 30.10
N THR A 234 -11.08 14.62 29.94
CA THR A 234 -11.32 16.02 30.30
C THR A 234 -12.53 16.24 31.21
N GLY A 235 -13.41 15.26 31.36
CA GLY A 235 -14.70 15.40 32.03
C GLY A 235 -15.76 16.16 31.23
N LEU A 236 -15.44 16.63 30.01
CA LEU A 236 -16.37 17.36 29.15
C LEU A 236 -17.24 16.42 28.33
N HIS A 237 -18.55 16.63 28.37
CA HIS A 237 -19.52 15.93 27.53
C HIS A 237 -19.81 16.77 26.28
N ILE A 238 -19.19 16.38 25.17
CA ILE A 238 -19.33 17.04 23.86
C ILE A 238 -19.72 15.97 22.86
N GLU A 239 -20.70 16.24 22.01
CA GLU A 239 -21.08 15.35 20.90
C GLU A 239 -20.29 15.74 19.64
N PRO A 240 -19.26 14.95 19.22
CA PRO A 240 -18.53 15.23 18.00
C PRO A 240 -19.42 15.01 16.79
N LYS A 241 -19.38 15.94 15.83
CA LYS A 241 -20.09 15.80 14.56
C LYS A 241 -19.38 14.76 13.67
N PRO A 242 -20.03 13.66 13.26
CA PRO A 242 -19.48 12.76 12.25
C PRO A 242 -19.65 13.39 10.86
N ILE A 243 -18.56 13.51 10.10
CA ILE A 243 -18.52 14.12 8.77
C ILE A 243 -17.86 13.16 7.77
#